data_AF-A0ABD2PCK8-F1
#
_entry.id   AF-A0ABD2PCK8-F1
#
_cell.length_a   1.000
_cell.length_b   1.000
_cell.length_c   1.000
_cell.angle_alpha   90.00
_cell.angle_beta   90.00
_cell.angle_gamma   90.00
#
_symmetry.space_group_name_H-M   'P 1'
#
loop_
_entity.id
_entity.type
_entity.pdbx_description
1 polymer ?
#
loop_
_entity_poly.entity_id
_entity_poly.type
_entity_poly.pdbx_seq_one_letter_code
_entity_poly.pdbx_strand_id
1 'polypeptide(L)'
;MEIINRKNKIHKKWRIHPNNDDFLSFKHLRRESKARILAAYDNFILNIKKDVEMNSKRIFSISSSKRLGTSMPLLMRYNNETDNAATEICELFAIFIRSVFAPPTVAATPPLNQVRNSLLSSIRFVNSRRD
;
A
#
# COMPACT_ATOMS: atom_id res chain seq x y z
N MET A 1 13.64 -8.52 -11.87
CA MET A 1 14.36 -7.22 -11.86
C MET A 1 14.79 -6.77 -13.25
N GLU A 2 15.28 -7.67 -14.10
CA GLU A 2 15.83 -7.34 -15.43
C GLU A 2 14.92 -6.49 -16.33
N ILE A 3 13.62 -6.80 -16.42
CA ILE A 3 12.67 -6.05 -17.26
C ILE A 3 12.45 -4.61 -16.79
N ILE A 4 12.46 -4.36 -15.47
CA ILE A 4 12.31 -3.00 -14.93
C ILE A 4 13.54 -2.17 -15.31
N ASN A 5 14.73 -2.76 -15.21
CA ASN A 5 15.99 -2.12 -15.59
C ASN A 5 16.02 -1.84 -17.10
N ARG A 6 15.64 -2.82 -17.93
CA ARG A 6 15.58 -2.67 -19.40
C ARG A 6 14.56 -1.62 -19.83
N LYS A 7 13.36 -1.61 -19.22
CA LYS A 7 12.34 -0.57 -19.41
C LYS A 7 12.89 0.82 -19.08
N ASN A 8 13.57 0.97 -17.94
CA ASN A 8 14.14 2.25 -17.51
C ASN A 8 15.24 2.73 -18.46
N LYS A 9 16.12 1.82 -18.91
CA LYS A 9 17.18 2.11 -19.88
C LYS A 9 16.62 2.65 -21.20
N ILE A 10 15.63 1.95 -21.77
CA ILE A 10 15.01 2.35 -23.05
C ILE A 10 14.22 3.66 -22.89
N HIS A 11 13.51 3.84 -21.77
CA HIS A 11 12.82 5.11 -21.50
C HIS A 11 13.80 6.29 -21.42
N LYS A 12 14.94 6.11 -20.75
CA LYS A 12 15.98 7.13 -20.67
C LYS A 12 16.56 7.44 -22.05
N LYS A 13 16.83 6.42 -22.87
CA LYS A 13 17.31 6.57 -24.24
C LYS A 13 16.32 7.35 -25.12
N TRP A 14 15.05 6.94 -25.13
CA TRP A 14 13.98 7.62 -25.89
C TRP A 14 13.79 9.09 -25.48
N ARG A 15 13.94 9.41 -24.18
CA ARG A 15 13.84 10.81 -23.70
C ARG A 15 14.95 11.73 -24.23
N ILE A 16 16.13 11.19 -24.50
CA ILE A 16 17.27 11.95 -25.00
C ILE A 16 17.22 12.02 -26.53
N HIS A 17 16.89 10.90 -27.17
CA HIS A 17 16.77 10.77 -28.62
C HIS A 17 15.41 10.17 -28.97
N PRO A 18 14.42 11.01 -29.31
CA PRO A 18 13.09 10.53 -29.65
C PRO A 18 13.11 9.68 -30.92
N ASN A 19 12.99 8.37 -30.73
CA ASN A 19 12.84 7.39 -31.80
C ASN A 19 11.57 6.56 -31.58
N ASN A 20 10.83 6.29 -32.65
CA ASN A 20 9.57 5.55 -32.58
C ASN A 20 9.77 4.09 -32.13
N ASP A 21 10.87 3.44 -32.53
CA ASP A 21 11.16 2.05 -32.14
C ASP A 21 11.44 1.92 -30.65
N ASP A 22 12.19 2.88 -30.09
CA ASP A 22 12.48 2.92 -28.66
C ASP A 22 11.20 3.21 -27.85
N PHE A 23 10.29 4.04 -28.38
CA PHE A 23 8.98 4.29 -27.77
C PHE A 23 8.10 3.03 -27.74
N LEU A 24 7.98 2.31 -28.86
CA LEU A 24 7.23 1.06 -28.94
C LEU A 24 7.81 0.00 -28.00
N SER A 25 9.14 -0.12 -27.97
CA SER A 25 9.85 -1.02 -27.05
C SER A 25 9.60 -0.67 -25.59
N PHE A 26 9.65 0.61 -25.23
CA PHE A 26 9.30 1.08 -23.88
C PHE A 26 7.85 0.74 -23.52
N LYS A 27 6.90 0.99 -24.43
CA LYS A 27 5.47 0.73 -24.20
C LYS A 27 5.22 -0.76 -23.95
N HIS A 28 5.85 -1.63 -24.74
CA HIS A 28 5.81 -3.08 -24.54
C HIS A 28 6.37 -3.49 -23.19
N LEU A 29 7.60 -3.10 -22.87
CA LEU A 29 8.26 -3.42 -21.59
C LEU A 29 7.52 -2.85 -20.38
N ARG A 30 6.87 -1.69 -20.52
CA ARG A 30 6.03 -1.12 -19.46
C ARG A 30 4.82 -2.01 -19.19
N ARG A 31 4.13 -2.49 -20.22
CA ARG A 31 2.99 -3.41 -20.07
C ARG A 31 3.44 -4.72 -19.43
N GLU A 32 4.51 -5.30 -19.96
CA GLU A 32 5.05 -6.57 -19.46
C GLU A 32 5.50 -6.45 -18.00
N SER A 33 6.20 -5.37 -17.63
CA SER A 33 6.63 -5.14 -16.25
C SER A 33 5.45 -5.08 -15.29
N LYS A 34 4.35 -4.42 -15.67
CA LYS A 34 3.13 -4.35 -14.86
C LYS A 34 2.48 -5.72 -14.71
N ALA A 35 2.34 -6.48 -15.80
CA ALA A 35 1.77 -7.81 -15.77
C ALA A 35 2.55 -8.75 -14.84
N ARG A 36 3.89 -8.72 -14.91
CA ARG A 36 4.75 -9.52 -14.03
C ARG A 36 4.67 -9.08 -12.56
N ILE A 37 4.58 -7.78 -12.28
CA ILE A 37 4.39 -7.27 -10.92
C ILE A 37 3.05 -7.75 -10.34
N LEU A 38 1.97 -7.66 -11.13
CA LEU A 38 0.65 -8.13 -10.70
C LEU A 38 0.66 -9.64 -10.42
N ALA A 39 1.18 -10.45 -11.35
CA ALA A 39 1.27 -11.89 -11.16
C ALA A 39 2.13 -12.26 -9.93
N ALA A 40 3.24 -11.57 -9.70
CA ALA A 40 4.07 -11.77 -8.52
C ALA A 40 3.32 -11.40 -7.22
N TYR A 41 2.53 -10.33 -7.25
CA TYR A 41 1.71 -9.92 -6.13
C TYR A 41 0.59 -10.93 -5.84
N ASP A 42 -0.10 -11.43 -6.87
CA ASP A 42 -1.14 -12.44 -6.72
C ASP A 42 -0.57 -13.73 -6.10
N ASN A 43 0.59 -14.18 -6.59
CA ASN A 43 1.31 -15.31 -6.01
C ASN A 43 1.73 -15.06 -4.56
N PHE A 44 2.20 -13.85 -4.24
CA PHE A 44 2.52 -13.47 -2.86
C PHE A 44 1.29 -13.55 -1.96
N ILE A 45 0.12 -13.07 -2.40
CA ILE A 45 -1.13 -13.17 -1.64
C ILE A 45 -1.56 -14.62 -1.45
N LEU A 46 -1.48 -15.45 -2.49
CA LEU A 46 -1.79 -16.88 -2.40
C LEU A 46 -0.88 -17.60 -1.41
N ASN A 47 0.43 -17.33 -1.46
CA ASN A 47 1.39 -17.89 -0.52
C ASN A 47 1.11 -17.45 0.92
N ILE A 48 0.81 -16.17 1.13
CA ILE A 48 0.40 -15.70 2.45
C ILE A 48 -0.84 -16.43 2.93
N LYS A 49 -1.90 -16.54 2.12
CA LYS A 49 -3.13 -17.24 2.54
C LYS A 49 -2.83 -18.67 3.01
N LYS A 50 -2.05 -19.41 2.24
CA LYS A 50 -1.61 -20.76 2.60
C LYS A 50 -0.77 -20.77 3.89
N ASP A 51 0.15 -19.82 4.03
CA ASP A 51 0.99 -19.68 5.21
C ASP A 51 0.19 -19.33 6.47
N VAL A 52 -0.88 -18.55 6.34
CA VAL A 52 -1.79 -18.20 7.43
C VAL A 52 -2.59 -19.41 7.91
N GLU A 53 -3.10 -20.21 6.97
CA GLU A 53 -3.83 -21.44 7.28
C GLU A 53 -2.95 -22.42 8.06
N MET A 54 -1.65 -22.47 7.77
CA MET A 54 -0.71 -23.36 8.47
C MET A 54 -0.12 -22.74 9.75
N ASN A 55 0.11 -21.42 9.79
CA ASN A 55 0.68 -20.73 10.93
C ASN A 55 0.29 -19.24 10.95
N SER A 56 -0.80 -18.94 11.67
CA SER A 56 -1.33 -17.59 11.82
C SER A 56 -0.33 -16.57 12.39
N LYS A 57 0.69 -16.99 13.16
CA LYS A 57 1.72 -16.10 13.72
C LYS A 57 2.59 -15.46 12.63
N ARG A 58 2.67 -16.07 11.44
CA ARG A 58 3.47 -15.56 10.32
C ARG A 58 2.93 -14.25 9.75
N ILE A 59 1.62 -13.97 9.89
CA ILE A 59 1.03 -12.67 9.55
C ILE A 59 1.70 -11.56 10.33
N PHE A 60 1.85 -11.76 11.64
CA PHE A 60 2.40 -10.72 12.52
C PHE A 60 3.86 -10.44 12.19
N SER A 61 4.64 -11.46 11.84
CA SER A 61 6.02 -11.31 11.35
C SER A 61 6.11 -10.53 10.02
N ILE A 62 5.21 -10.79 9.07
CA ILE A 62 5.16 -10.04 7.81
C ILE A 62 4.71 -8.59 8.08
N SER A 63 3.75 -8.38 8.98
CA SER A 63 3.27 -7.04 9.34
C SER A 63 4.36 -6.24 10.06
N SER A 64 5.15 -6.86 10.93
CA SER A 64 6.22 -6.21 11.68
C SER A 64 7.39 -5.85 10.79
N SER A 65 7.78 -6.71 9.84
CA SER A 65 8.84 -6.41 8.86
C SER A 65 8.52 -5.24 7.92
N LYS A 66 7.24 -4.90 7.75
CA LYS A 66 6.78 -3.76 6.94
C LYS A 66 6.59 -2.46 7.73
N ARG A 67 6.79 -2.47 9.06
CA ARG A 67 6.69 -1.25 9.88
C ARG A 67 7.85 -0.32 9.56
N LEU A 68 7.56 0.77 8.83
CA LEU A 68 8.48 1.87 8.58
C LEU A 68 8.51 2.78 9.83
N GLY A 69 9.26 2.34 10.85
CA GLY A 69 9.44 3.08 12.11
C GLY A 69 8.24 2.98 13.07
N THR A 70 8.53 2.92 14.37
CA THR A 70 7.53 2.90 15.45
C THR A 70 7.16 4.30 15.94
N SER A 71 7.62 5.36 15.26
CA SER A 71 7.33 6.74 15.68
C SER A 71 5.90 7.12 15.33
N MET A 72 5.25 7.83 16.25
CA MET A 72 4.02 8.57 15.98
C MET A 72 4.21 9.45 14.72
N PRO A 73 3.22 9.52 13.82
CA PRO A 73 3.31 10.38 12.65
C PRO A 73 3.51 11.84 13.09
N LEU A 74 4.27 12.62 12.30
CA LEU A 74 4.47 14.06 12.55
C LEU A 74 3.22 14.89 12.20
N LEU A 75 2.36 14.34 11.36
CA LEU A 75 1.16 14.99 10.86
C LEU A 75 0.13 13.90 10.56
N MET A 76 -1.08 14.07 11.08
CA MET A 76 -2.22 13.24 10.74
C MET A 76 -3.31 14.08 10.10
N ARG A 77 -3.92 13.55 9.03
CA ARG A 77 -5.10 14.15 8.40
C ARG A 77 -6.22 13.13 8.33
N TYR A 78 -7.39 13.53 8.79
CA TYR A 78 -8.63 12.77 8.69
C TYR A 78 -9.76 13.70 8.24
N ASN A 79 -10.45 13.35 7.15
CA ASN A 79 -11.41 14.24 6.48
C ASN A 79 -10.77 15.61 6.14
N ASN A 80 -11.31 16.70 6.71
CA ASN A 80 -10.83 18.07 6.55
C ASN A 80 -10.00 18.57 7.75
N GLU A 81 -9.76 17.72 8.75
CA GLU A 81 -8.97 18.06 9.94
C GLU A 81 -7.55 17.56 9.77
N THR A 82 -6.58 18.42 10.09
CA THR A 82 -5.15 18.12 10.02
C THR A 82 -4.48 18.62 11.28
N ASP A 83 -3.74 17.75 11.95
CA ASP A 83 -3.02 18.11 13.17
C ASP A 83 -1.61 17.51 13.21
N ASN A 84 -0.72 18.20 13.93
CA ASN A 84 0.69 17.86 14.12
C ASN A 84 1.06 17.73 15.62
N ALA A 85 0.15 18.03 16.54
CA ALA A 85 0.33 17.84 17.97
C ALA A 85 0.02 16.40 18.37
N ALA A 86 0.83 15.81 19.26
CA ALA A 86 0.71 14.40 19.64
C ALA A 86 -0.67 14.00 20.17
N THR A 87 -1.26 14.87 21.00
CA THR A 87 -2.57 14.65 21.61
C THR A 87 -3.67 14.65 20.55
N GLU A 88 -3.66 15.63 19.66
CA GLU A 88 -4.66 15.79 18.61
C GLU A 88 -4.53 14.70 17.54
N ILE A 89 -3.31 14.26 17.23
CA ILE A 89 -3.08 13.09 16.39
C ILE A 89 -3.72 11.83 16.99
N CYS A 90 -3.59 11.64 18.32
CA CYS A 90 -4.23 10.52 19.01
C CYS A 90 -5.77 10.63 18.94
N GLU A 91 -6.31 11.83 19.07
CA GLU A 91 -7.76 12.05 19.00
C GLU A 91 -8.31 11.84 17.59
N LEU A 92 -7.66 12.38 16.56
CA LEU A 92 -7.99 12.11 15.16
C LEU A 92 -7.92 10.61 14.83
N PHE A 93 -6.94 9.91 15.39
CA PHE A 93 -6.83 8.46 15.26
C PHE A 93 -7.97 7.73 16.00
N ALA A 94 -8.34 8.18 17.20
CA ALA A 94 -9.45 7.60 17.96
C ALA A 94 -10.79 7.78 17.22
N ILE A 95 -11.04 8.97 16.66
CA ILE A 95 -12.22 9.26 15.84
C ILE A 95 -12.28 8.33 14.63
N PHE A 96 -11.15 8.16 13.93
CA PHE A 96 -11.07 7.23 12.81
C PHE A 96 -11.34 5.77 13.23
N ILE A 97 -10.70 5.28 14.28
CA ILE A 97 -10.87 3.89 14.72
C ILE A 97 -12.32 3.63 15.13
N ARG A 98 -12.97 4.58 15.82
CA ARG A 98 -14.40 4.49 16.16
C ARG A 98 -15.31 4.44 14.94
N SER A 99 -14.97 5.15 13.85
CA SER A 99 -15.78 5.15 12.63
C SER A 99 -15.68 3.84 11.85
N VAL A 100 -14.53 3.15 11.92
CA VAL A 100 -14.31 1.87 11.24
C VAL A 100 -14.76 0.68 12.07
N PHE A 101 -14.53 0.75 13.38
CA PHE A 101 -14.82 -0.31 14.34
C PHE A 101 -15.93 0.15 15.28
N ALA A 102 -17.13 0.40 14.72
CA ALA A 102 -18.31 0.56 15.55
C ALA A 102 -18.45 -0.69 16.45
N PRO A 103 -18.74 -0.53 17.75
CA PRO A 103 -18.95 -1.67 18.63
C PRO A 103 -20.06 -2.54 18.04
N PRO A 104 -19.90 -3.88 17.99
CA PRO A 104 -20.93 -4.75 17.47
C PRO A 104 -22.18 -4.52 18.30
N THR A 105 -23.16 -3.84 17.72
CA THR A 105 -24.54 -3.90 18.22
C THR A 105 -24.88 -5.37 18.16
N VAL A 106 -25.30 -5.94 19.30
CA VAL A 106 -25.54 -7.38 19.45
C VAL A 106 -26.72 -7.81 18.55
N ALA A 107 -26.47 -7.97 17.25
CA ALA A 107 -27.32 -8.62 16.27
C ALA A 107 -26.61 -8.62 14.90
N ALA A 108 -26.47 -9.84 14.35
CA ALA A 108 -26.07 -10.15 12.97
C ALA A 108 -24.60 -9.91 12.57
N THR A 109 -23.85 -11.00 12.48
CA THR A 109 -22.58 -11.11 11.74
C THR A 109 -22.77 -10.70 10.26
N PRO A 110 -22.13 -9.62 9.76
CA PRO A 110 -22.11 -9.31 8.34
C PRO A 110 -20.89 -9.95 7.65
N PRO A 111 -20.98 -10.32 6.36
CA PRO A 111 -19.89 -10.98 5.63
C PRO A 111 -18.71 -10.04 5.35
N LEU A 112 -17.49 -10.57 5.56
CA LEU A 112 -16.15 -9.96 5.51
C LEU A 112 -15.73 -9.20 4.23
N ASN A 113 -16.57 -9.09 3.20
CA ASN A 113 -16.15 -8.72 1.85
C ASN A 113 -16.32 -7.23 1.47
N GLN A 114 -16.85 -6.36 2.34
CA GLN A 114 -17.20 -4.98 1.93
C GLN A 114 -16.23 -3.88 2.40
N VAL A 115 -15.16 -4.22 3.14
CA VAL A 115 -14.33 -3.22 3.83
C VAL A 115 -13.10 -2.75 3.01
N ARG A 116 -12.73 -3.44 1.92
CA ARG A 116 -11.37 -3.31 1.36
C ARG A 116 -11.05 -2.09 0.49
N ASN A 117 -12.02 -1.39 -0.09
CA ASN A 117 -11.71 -0.45 -1.19
C ASN A 117 -11.90 1.05 -0.88
N SER A 118 -12.59 1.47 0.18
CA SER A 118 -12.82 2.90 0.49
C SER A 118 -11.97 3.46 1.64
N LEU A 119 -11.49 2.62 2.57
CA LEU A 119 -10.83 3.10 3.80
C LEU A 119 -9.38 3.57 3.59
N LEU A 120 -8.67 3.03 2.59
CA LEU A 120 -7.26 3.32 2.36
C LEU A 120 -7.00 4.65 1.61
N SER A 121 -8.04 5.28 1.04
CA SER A 121 -7.91 6.60 0.39
C SER A 121 -8.03 7.78 1.37
N SER A 122 -8.71 7.56 2.50
CA SER A 122 -9.12 8.63 3.43
C SER A 122 -8.09 8.93 4.51
N ILE A 123 -7.10 8.05 4.69
CA ILE A 123 -6.00 8.27 5.63
C ILE A 123 -4.68 8.34 4.88
N ARG A 124 -3.95 9.41 5.09
CA ARG A 124 -2.58 9.56 4.61
C ARG A 124 -1.68 9.89 5.78
N PHE A 125 -0.71 9.02 6.03
CA PHE A 125 0.39 9.28 6.94
C PHE A 125 1.55 9.88 6.15
N VAL A 126 2.10 10.99 6.61
CA VAL A 126 3.34 11.55 6.07
C VAL A 126 4.44 11.32 7.09
N ASN A 127 5.29 10.32 6.83
CA ASN A 127 6.54 10.15 7.57
C ASN A 127 7.64 10.84 6.77
N SER A 128 8.25 11.88 7.34
CA SER A 128 9.46 12.47 6.77
C SER A 128 10.54 11.39 6.71
N ARG A 129 11.05 11.11 5.50
CA ARG A 129 12.29 10.35 5.38
C ARG A 129 13.36 11.18 6.08
N ARG A 130 14.03 10.58 7.06
CA ARG A 130 15.34 11.10 7.49
C ARG A 130 16.30 10.64 6.40
N ASP A 131 16.79 11.61 5.63
CA ASP A 131 17.97 11.44 4.78
C ASP A 131 19.21 11.19 5.64
#